data_AF-A0A1D2W6J3-F1
#
_entry.id   AF-A0A1D2W6J3-F1
#
_cell.length_a   1.000
_cell.length_b   1.000
_cell.length_c   1.000
_cell.angle_alpha   90.00
_cell.angle_beta   90.00
_cell.angle_gamma   90.00
#
_symmetry.space_group_name_H-M   'P 1'
#
loop_
_entity.id
_entity.type
_entity.pdbx_description
1 polymer ?
#
loop_
_entity_poly.entity_id
_entity_poly.type
_entity_poly.pdbx_seq_one_letter_code
_entity_poly.pdbx_strand_id
1 'polypeptide(L)'
;MITVNIKRYNPETNKQYMESYEIEHTDKMKVLDALQQINDKYDAKIAYRYSCRAGQCGSCAIKINGQAKLACKAEINDNDTLEPLDFKVIKDLIVDRSPLNKKVNDLNLYMASESNEKLLEPEIIKPETYAQTEALRGCIDCYSCISMCPVIKKSTEFIGPYFMRAFSDLSFDPREDTSKSEDAIDSGLYSCTSCGQCSKTCPKEIDIYGKGIEKLRATAFARKEGPLEAHKQIRESVINTGRTVQPMEDSKYPEGFIKAYNQTHTFEEKPKIAFFTGCMIDNRLPWIAEYLINILSKLGYEVDIPEQQVCCGSPLFRTGQVDVIPSLIKKNYETFKDYDIVLTVCAGCGSTLKNNYPEYDAKLNVMDITEFLQDKLKTEDMNKLDLKVTYHDPCHLVRGQGISKQPRKILNNINGVEFIEMEKPDQCCGAGGGVKSGKPELAKSLADSKVDMIDELDVDYVVTICPFCEFNIQDSLTNKNSKTEVINLMELLNKAYE
;
A
#
# COMPACT_ATOMS: atom_id res chain seq x y z
N MET A 1 2.31 20.26 -31.06
CA MET A 1 0.93 19.75 -30.97
C MET A 1 0.94 18.58 -30.01
N ILE A 2 -0.15 18.36 -29.29
CA ILE A 2 -0.41 17.15 -28.50
C ILE A 2 -1.82 16.66 -28.76
N THR A 3 -2.04 15.36 -28.61
CA THR A 3 -3.35 14.72 -28.64
C THR A 3 -3.85 14.53 -27.21
N VAL A 4 -5.08 14.98 -26.92
CA VAL A 4 -5.73 14.78 -25.62
C VAL A 4 -6.97 13.92 -25.82
N ASN A 5 -7.03 12.82 -25.09
CA ASN A 5 -8.14 11.86 -25.14
C ASN A 5 -9.11 12.14 -23.98
N ILE A 6 -10.39 12.31 -24.25
CA ILE A 6 -11.39 12.67 -23.24
C ILE A 6 -12.51 11.63 -23.22
N LYS A 7 -12.79 11.10 -22.03
CA LYS A 7 -13.95 10.23 -21.80
C LYS A 7 -15.21 11.07 -21.67
N ARG A 8 -15.97 11.15 -22.76
CA ARG A 8 -17.22 11.89 -22.88
C ARG A 8 -18.38 11.10 -22.29
N TYR A 9 -19.37 11.81 -21.76
CA TYR A 9 -20.63 11.20 -21.32
C TYR A 9 -21.82 12.10 -21.68
N ASN A 10 -22.75 11.55 -22.46
CA ASN A 10 -24.01 12.20 -22.78
C ASN A 10 -25.12 11.65 -21.86
N PRO A 11 -25.66 12.46 -20.93
CA PRO A 11 -26.71 12.02 -20.00
C PRO A 11 -28.07 11.79 -20.68
N GLU A 12 -28.36 12.44 -21.82
CA GLU A 12 -29.63 12.26 -22.53
C GLU A 12 -29.71 10.88 -23.21
N THR A 13 -28.59 10.42 -23.76
CA THR A 13 -28.51 9.10 -24.42
C THR A 13 -27.94 8.01 -23.52
N ASN A 14 -27.47 8.36 -22.32
CA ASN A 14 -26.72 7.50 -21.41
C ASN A 14 -25.54 6.75 -22.08
N LYS A 15 -24.77 7.44 -22.93
CA LYS A 15 -23.64 6.86 -23.66
C LYS A 15 -22.31 7.45 -23.20
N GLN A 16 -21.33 6.58 -22.97
CA GLN A 16 -19.93 6.94 -22.79
C GLN A 16 -19.15 6.62 -24.08
N TYR A 17 -18.24 7.51 -24.45
CA TYR A 17 -17.37 7.32 -25.61
C TYR A 17 -16.06 8.09 -25.41
N MET A 18 -15.02 7.68 -26.14
CA MET A 18 -13.76 8.42 -26.20
C MET A 18 -13.78 9.38 -27.37
N GLU A 19 -13.23 10.57 -27.16
CA GLU A 19 -13.04 11.57 -28.20
C GLU A 19 -11.67 12.22 -28.04
N SER A 20 -10.98 12.46 -29.15
CA SER A 20 -9.59 12.91 -29.17
C SER A 20 -9.47 14.26 -29.87
N TYR A 21 -8.63 15.13 -29.32
CA TYR A 21 -8.46 16.49 -29.80
C TYR A 21 -6.97 16.85 -29.93
N GLU A 22 -6.60 17.48 -31.04
CA GLU A 22 -5.25 17.97 -31.27
C GLU A 22 -5.11 19.45 -30.91
N ILE A 23 -4.27 19.76 -29.93
CA ILE A 23 -4.09 21.13 -29.44
C ILE A 23 -2.64 21.57 -29.46
N GLU A 24 -2.43 22.88 -29.42
CA GLU A 24 -1.10 23.47 -29.32
C GLU A 24 -0.60 23.30 -27.88
N HIS A 25 0.56 22.65 -27.73
CA HIS A 25 1.18 22.46 -26.43
C HIS A 25 2.05 23.66 -26.06
N THR A 26 1.92 24.12 -24.82
CA THR A 26 2.78 25.18 -24.25
C THR A 26 3.56 24.62 -23.06
N ASP A 27 4.68 25.26 -22.70
CA ASP A 27 5.49 24.79 -21.58
C ASP A 27 4.68 24.79 -20.28
N LYS A 28 4.72 23.66 -19.55
CA LYS A 28 3.99 23.42 -18.29
C LYS A 28 2.49 23.62 -18.36
N MET A 29 1.90 23.49 -19.55
CA MET A 29 0.46 23.60 -19.78
C MET A 29 -0.32 22.69 -18.81
N LYS A 30 -1.32 23.24 -18.12
CA LYS A 30 -2.13 22.45 -17.18
C LYS A 30 -3.30 21.81 -17.91
N VAL A 31 -3.83 20.74 -17.31
CA VAL A 31 -5.00 20.05 -17.88
C VAL A 31 -6.22 20.97 -18.00
N LEU A 32 -6.41 21.93 -17.07
CA LEU A 32 -7.47 22.92 -17.23
C LEU A 32 -7.26 23.84 -18.45
N ASP A 33 -6.01 24.20 -18.76
CA ASP A 33 -5.72 25.03 -19.93
C ASP A 33 -6.00 24.24 -21.22
N ALA A 34 -5.66 22.95 -21.24
CA ALA A 34 -5.97 22.05 -22.35
C ALA A 34 -7.49 21.91 -22.56
N LEU A 35 -8.25 21.67 -21.49
CA LEU A 35 -9.72 21.57 -21.56
C LEU A 35 -10.37 22.87 -22.06
N GLN A 36 -9.83 24.03 -21.63
CA GLN A 36 -10.30 25.33 -22.11
C GLN A 36 -9.99 25.52 -23.59
N GLN A 37 -8.74 25.26 -24.02
CA GLN A 37 -8.33 25.39 -25.41
C GLN A 37 -9.11 24.47 -26.34
N ILE A 38 -9.42 23.24 -25.91
CA ILE A 38 -10.27 22.32 -26.70
C ILE A 38 -11.67 22.90 -26.88
N ASN A 39 -12.29 23.39 -25.80
CA ASN A 39 -13.61 24.01 -25.89
C ASN A 39 -13.61 25.25 -26.79
N ASP A 40 -12.58 26.11 -26.70
CA ASP A 40 -12.48 27.33 -27.49
C ASP A 40 -12.20 27.05 -28.97
N LYS A 41 -11.33 26.08 -29.27
CA LYS A 41 -10.92 25.73 -30.64
C LYS A 41 -11.97 24.91 -31.39
N TYR A 42 -12.67 24.01 -30.70
CA TYR A 42 -13.55 23.01 -31.33
C TYR A 42 -15.04 23.17 -31.01
N ASP A 43 -15.44 24.12 -30.16
CA ASP A 43 -16.81 24.18 -29.58
C ASP A 43 -17.26 22.84 -28.97
N ALA A 44 -16.30 22.10 -28.38
CA ALA A 44 -16.50 20.73 -27.91
C ALA A 44 -17.50 20.59 -26.74
N LYS A 45 -17.80 21.70 -26.05
CA LYS A 45 -18.72 21.80 -24.90
C LYS A 45 -18.48 20.73 -23.83
N ILE A 46 -17.20 20.41 -23.58
CA ILE A 46 -16.76 19.47 -22.56
C ILE A 46 -17.09 20.05 -21.20
N ALA A 47 -17.84 19.28 -20.41
CA ALA A 47 -18.20 19.67 -19.05
C ALA A 47 -17.12 19.23 -18.05
N TYR A 48 -16.61 20.19 -17.27
CA TYR A 48 -15.68 19.95 -16.17
C TYR A 48 -15.87 21.00 -15.06
N ARG A 49 -15.45 20.70 -13.83
CA ARG A 49 -15.52 21.64 -12.70
C ARG A 49 -14.19 22.33 -12.46
N TYR A 50 -14.22 23.62 -12.12
CA TYR A 50 -13.09 24.34 -11.53
C TYR A 50 -13.62 25.51 -10.70
N SER A 51 -12.77 26.04 -9.81
CA SER A 51 -13.07 27.24 -9.02
C SER A 51 -11.80 28.04 -8.79
N CYS A 52 -11.01 27.73 -7.75
CA CYS A 52 -9.86 28.56 -7.36
C CYS A 52 -8.65 28.55 -8.31
N ARG A 53 -8.51 27.53 -9.18
CA ARG A 53 -7.32 27.25 -10.01
C ARG A 53 -5.95 27.20 -9.28
N ALA A 54 -5.95 27.20 -7.94
CA ALA A 54 -4.75 27.25 -7.11
C ALA A 54 -4.45 25.94 -6.36
N GLY A 55 -5.24 24.89 -6.57
CA GLY A 55 -5.13 23.62 -5.84
C GLY A 55 -5.64 23.67 -4.39
N GLN A 56 -6.57 24.59 -4.10
CA GLN A 56 -7.13 24.81 -2.76
C GLN A 56 -8.55 24.27 -2.58
N CYS A 57 -9.38 24.31 -3.62
CA CYS A 57 -10.81 23.95 -3.51
C CYS A 57 -11.15 22.48 -3.83
N GLY A 58 -10.22 21.69 -4.38
CA GLY A 58 -10.47 20.30 -4.81
C GLY A 58 -11.50 20.09 -5.95
N SER A 59 -12.13 21.15 -6.46
CA SER A 59 -13.24 21.08 -7.42
C SER A 59 -12.87 20.41 -8.75
N CYS A 60 -11.68 20.69 -9.28
CA CYS A 60 -11.18 20.18 -10.56
C CYS A 60 -10.51 18.79 -10.48
N ALA A 61 -10.84 17.99 -9.47
CA ALA A 61 -10.30 16.63 -9.35
C ALA A 61 -10.94 15.71 -10.41
N ILE A 62 -10.08 15.06 -11.21
CA ILE A 62 -10.42 14.11 -12.27
C ILE A 62 -9.35 13.00 -12.29
N LYS A 63 -9.50 11.99 -13.15
CA LYS A 63 -8.42 11.04 -13.44
C LYS A 63 -7.66 11.45 -14.71
N ILE A 64 -6.35 11.29 -14.67
CA ILE A 64 -5.43 11.45 -15.80
C ILE A 64 -4.65 10.14 -15.91
N ASN A 65 -4.82 9.41 -17.00
CA ASN A 65 -4.28 8.07 -17.21
C ASN A 65 -4.62 7.13 -16.03
N GLY A 66 -5.90 7.10 -15.65
CA GLY A 66 -6.41 6.31 -14.53
C GLY A 66 -6.06 6.81 -13.12
N GLN A 67 -5.20 7.83 -12.97
CA GLN A 67 -4.76 8.36 -11.67
C GLN A 67 -5.48 9.64 -11.29
N ALA A 68 -6.07 9.71 -10.09
CA ALA A 68 -6.74 10.92 -9.64
C ALA A 68 -5.76 12.07 -9.36
N LYS A 69 -5.97 13.21 -10.00
CA LYS A 69 -5.16 14.43 -9.87
C LYS A 69 -6.04 15.67 -9.92
N LEU A 70 -5.50 16.83 -9.51
CA LEU A 70 -6.16 18.11 -9.71
C LEU A 70 -5.81 18.65 -11.10
N ALA A 71 -6.80 18.85 -11.97
CA ALA A 71 -6.56 19.35 -13.34
C ALA A 71 -5.88 20.74 -13.37
N CYS A 72 -6.04 21.56 -12.33
CA CYS A 72 -5.36 22.87 -12.22
C CYS A 72 -3.88 22.78 -11.83
N LYS A 73 -3.40 21.61 -11.40
CA LYS A 73 -2.01 21.39 -10.97
C LYS A 73 -1.26 20.44 -11.89
N ALA A 74 -1.95 19.42 -12.38
CA ALA A 74 -1.37 18.44 -13.29
C ALA A 74 -1.03 19.08 -14.64
N GLU A 75 0.16 18.77 -15.13
CA GLU A 75 0.58 19.08 -16.50
C GLU A 75 -0.05 18.07 -17.46
N ILE A 76 -0.43 18.54 -18.64
CA ILE A 76 -0.93 17.71 -19.73
C ILE A 76 0.24 17.25 -20.60
N ASN A 77 0.23 15.99 -21.03
CA ASN A 77 1.20 15.43 -21.96
C ASN A 77 0.51 14.89 -23.20
N ASP A 78 1.31 14.59 -24.22
CA ASP A 78 0.82 13.93 -25.43
C ASP A 78 0.18 12.57 -25.11
N ASN A 79 -0.98 12.34 -25.71
CA ASN A 79 -1.82 11.15 -25.55
C ASN A 79 -2.42 10.93 -24.15
N ASP A 80 -2.37 11.94 -23.28
CA ASP A 80 -3.03 11.85 -21.97
C ASP A 80 -4.53 11.59 -22.12
N THR A 81 -5.03 10.67 -21.28
CA THR A 81 -6.45 10.30 -21.19
C THR A 81 -7.08 10.91 -19.95
N LEU A 82 -8.10 11.74 -20.15
CA LEU A 82 -8.85 12.44 -19.12
C LEU A 82 -10.18 11.72 -18.86
N GLU A 83 -10.43 11.35 -17.61
CA GLU A 83 -11.65 10.65 -17.20
C GLU A 83 -12.26 11.27 -15.94
N PRO A 84 -13.59 11.16 -15.72
CA PRO A 84 -14.19 11.51 -14.45
C PRO A 84 -13.65 10.64 -13.31
N LEU A 85 -13.76 11.12 -12.06
CA LEU A 85 -13.55 10.27 -10.88
C LEU A 85 -14.56 9.11 -10.85
N ASP A 86 -14.26 8.06 -10.09
CA ASP A 86 -15.05 6.81 -10.02
C ASP A 86 -16.35 6.99 -9.18
N PHE A 87 -17.21 7.89 -9.63
CA PHE A 87 -18.54 8.20 -9.10
C PHE A 87 -19.56 8.24 -10.23
N LYS A 88 -20.84 8.45 -9.88
CA LYS A 88 -21.89 8.67 -10.89
C LYS A 88 -21.55 9.92 -11.73
N VAL A 89 -21.31 9.73 -13.02
CA VAL A 89 -21.03 10.80 -13.96
C VAL A 89 -22.32 11.58 -14.26
N ILE A 90 -22.26 12.91 -14.18
CA ILE A 90 -23.35 13.82 -14.55
C ILE A 90 -23.23 14.17 -16.04
N LYS A 91 -22.05 14.63 -16.45
CA LYS A 91 -21.71 14.94 -17.84
C LYS A 91 -20.18 15.01 -17.97
N ASP A 92 -19.63 14.35 -18.98
CA ASP A 92 -18.19 14.30 -19.26
C ASP A 92 -17.33 14.05 -18.00
N LEU A 93 -16.59 15.06 -17.53
CA LEU A 93 -15.68 14.94 -16.38
C LEU A 93 -16.34 15.35 -15.05
N ILE A 94 -17.62 15.74 -15.06
CA ILE A 94 -18.37 16.13 -13.87
C ILE A 94 -19.04 14.91 -13.25
N VAL A 95 -18.84 14.76 -11.94
CA VAL A 95 -19.41 13.69 -11.12
C VAL A 95 -20.35 14.21 -10.04
N ASP A 96 -21.30 13.38 -9.65
CA ASP A 96 -22.18 13.63 -8.51
C ASP A 96 -21.45 13.35 -7.19
N ARG A 97 -21.33 14.41 -6.37
CA ARG A 97 -20.71 14.37 -5.03
C ARG A 97 -21.76 14.44 -3.92
N SER A 98 -23.05 14.63 -4.25
CA SER A 98 -24.11 14.79 -3.26
C SER A 98 -24.25 13.59 -2.29
N PRO A 99 -24.03 12.32 -2.69
CA PRO A 99 -24.11 11.21 -1.74
C PRO A 99 -23.03 11.27 -0.65
N LEU A 100 -21.84 11.80 -0.98
CA LEU A 100 -20.75 11.95 -0.01
C LEU A 100 -21.06 13.06 0.99
N ASN A 101 -21.57 14.20 0.51
CA ASN A 101 -22.00 15.31 1.37
C ASN A 101 -23.13 14.88 2.31
N LYS A 102 -24.09 14.09 1.81
CA LYS A 102 -25.15 13.54 2.65
C LYS A 102 -24.56 12.63 3.73
N LYS A 103 -23.62 11.75 3.37
CA LYS A 103 -22.95 10.86 4.33
C LYS A 103 -22.16 11.62 5.40
N VAL A 104 -21.56 12.77 5.09
CA VAL A 104 -20.90 13.65 6.09
C VAL A 104 -21.91 14.09 7.16
N ASN A 105 -23.11 14.49 6.75
CA ASN A 105 -24.18 14.89 7.67
C ASN A 105 -24.73 13.68 8.45
N ASP A 106 -25.02 12.57 7.76
CA ASP A 106 -25.60 11.36 8.37
C ASP A 106 -24.66 10.76 9.44
N LEU A 107 -23.34 10.93 9.30
CA LEU A 107 -22.32 10.46 10.24
C LEU A 107 -21.94 11.50 11.31
N ASN A 108 -22.59 12.66 11.35
CA ASN A 108 -22.27 13.76 12.26
C ASN A 108 -20.76 14.08 12.30
N LEU A 109 -20.13 14.22 11.12
CA LEU A 109 -18.68 14.52 11.01
C LEU A 109 -18.37 15.99 11.26
N TYR A 110 -18.84 16.48 12.39
CA TYR A 110 -18.54 17.77 12.98
C TYR A 110 -18.19 17.53 14.45
N MET A 111 -17.48 18.48 15.04
CA MET A 111 -17.11 18.43 16.45
C MET A 111 -18.35 18.44 17.32
N ALA A 112 -18.49 17.43 18.17
CA ALA A 112 -19.52 17.39 19.20
C ALA A 112 -18.90 17.71 20.56
N SER A 113 -19.67 18.40 21.42
CA SER A 113 -19.38 18.46 22.85
C SER A 113 -20.64 18.20 23.66
N GLU A 114 -20.56 17.31 24.64
CA GLU A 114 -21.59 17.05 25.64
C GLU A 114 -21.78 18.23 26.61
N SER A 115 -20.80 19.13 26.70
CA SER A 115 -20.78 20.28 27.61
C SER A 115 -21.16 21.59 26.92
N ASN A 116 -22.38 22.07 27.16
CA ASN A 116 -22.83 23.40 26.68
C ASN A 116 -22.11 24.58 27.36
N GLU A 117 -21.47 24.38 28.52
CA GLU A 117 -20.77 25.45 29.24
C GLU A 117 -19.49 25.92 28.55
N LYS A 118 -18.86 25.07 27.73
CA LYS A 118 -17.65 25.38 26.96
C LYS A 118 -17.89 26.23 25.70
N LEU A 119 -19.15 26.49 25.34
CA LEU A 119 -19.51 27.12 24.06
C LEU A 119 -19.52 28.66 24.09
N LEU A 120 -19.24 29.29 25.22
CA LEU A 120 -19.35 30.74 25.39
C LEU A 120 -18.10 31.52 24.96
N GLU A 121 -16.92 30.87 24.94
CA GLU A 121 -15.64 31.46 24.57
C GLU A 121 -14.84 30.50 23.68
N PRO A 122 -14.01 30.98 22.73
CA PRO A 122 -13.15 30.10 21.93
C PRO A 122 -12.17 29.31 22.81
N GLU A 123 -12.22 27.97 22.74
CA GLU A 123 -11.28 27.12 23.48
C GLU A 123 -9.86 27.26 22.89
N ILE A 124 -8.89 27.56 23.77
CA ILE A 124 -7.48 27.73 23.38
C ILE A 124 -6.83 26.36 23.23
N ILE A 125 -6.42 26.02 21.99
CA ILE A 125 -5.62 24.82 21.72
C ILE A 125 -4.15 25.19 21.73
N LYS A 126 -3.36 24.42 22.48
CA LYS A 126 -1.89 24.55 22.49
C LYS A 126 -1.30 24.07 21.14
N PRO A 127 -0.25 24.72 20.62
CA PRO A 127 0.39 24.30 19.37
C PRO A 127 0.78 22.82 19.32
N GLU A 128 1.24 22.25 20.43
CA GLU A 128 1.66 20.85 20.50
C GLU A 128 0.47 19.89 20.33
N THR A 129 -0.71 20.27 20.81
CA THR A 129 -1.94 19.50 20.64
C THR A 129 -2.50 19.65 19.22
N TYR A 130 -2.41 20.84 18.64
CA TYR A 130 -2.80 21.08 17.25
C TYR A 130 -1.90 20.31 16.26
N ALA A 131 -0.59 20.25 16.50
CA ALA A 131 0.37 19.56 15.64
C ALA A 131 0.03 18.07 15.42
N GLN A 132 -0.69 17.44 16.35
CA GLN A 132 -1.13 16.04 16.23
C GLN A 132 -2.25 15.85 15.19
N THR A 133 -3.06 16.88 14.93
CA THR A 133 -4.21 16.85 14.02
C THR A 133 -4.00 17.66 12.75
N GLU A 134 -3.08 18.63 12.76
CA GLU A 134 -2.80 19.58 11.68
C GLU A 134 -2.70 18.88 10.30
N ALA A 135 -1.92 17.81 10.23
CA ALA A 135 -1.70 17.09 8.98
C ALA A 135 -2.98 16.53 8.37
N LEU A 136 -3.99 16.15 9.18
CA LEU A 136 -5.26 15.59 8.70
C LEU A 136 -6.26 16.67 8.28
N ARG A 137 -6.15 17.88 8.86
CA ARG A 137 -7.06 19.01 8.60
C ARG A 137 -6.89 19.68 7.24
N GLY A 138 -5.77 19.43 6.57
CA GLY A 138 -5.49 19.97 5.23
C GLY A 138 -6.40 19.44 4.11
N CYS A 139 -7.42 18.65 4.41
CA CYS A 139 -8.31 18.06 3.42
C CYS A 139 -9.09 19.14 2.66
N ILE A 140 -9.19 18.98 1.34
CA ILE A 140 -9.86 19.93 0.43
C ILE A 140 -11.06 19.33 -0.31
N ASP A 141 -11.63 18.25 0.22
CA ASP A 141 -12.84 17.59 -0.32
C ASP A 141 -12.76 17.29 -1.84
N CYS A 142 -11.56 16.93 -2.31
CA CYS A 142 -11.33 16.54 -3.71
C CYS A 142 -11.82 15.12 -4.01
N TYR A 143 -11.98 14.28 -2.97
CA TYR A 143 -12.39 12.88 -3.02
C TYR A 143 -11.51 11.95 -3.88
N SER A 144 -10.30 12.36 -4.25
CA SER A 144 -9.33 11.52 -4.96
C SER A 144 -9.03 10.22 -4.21
N CYS A 145 -8.92 10.29 -2.87
CA CYS A 145 -8.68 9.12 -2.03
C CYS A 145 -9.83 8.09 -2.07
N ILE A 146 -11.08 8.54 -2.22
CA ILE A 146 -12.23 7.65 -2.42
C ILE A 146 -12.10 7.01 -3.80
N SER A 147 -11.99 7.81 -4.86
CA SER A 147 -11.92 7.29 -6.24
C SER A 147 -10.83 6.24 -6.44
N MET A 148 -9.67 6.40 -5.79
CA MET A 148 -8.52 5.51 -5.94
C MET A 148 -8.49 4.35 -4.94
N CYS A 149 -9.42 4.28 -3.98
CA CYS A 149 -9.41 3.19 -3.00
C CYS A 149 -9.89 1.88 -3.63
N PRO A 150 -9.09 0.79 -3.59
CA PRO A 150 -9.55 -0.49 -4.15
C PRO A 150 -10.61 -1.16 -3.26
N VAL A 151 -10.59 -0.90 -1.95
CA VAL A 151 -11.49 -1.57 -0.98
C VAL A 151 -12.95 -1.17 -1.19
N ILE A 152 -13.23 0.12 -1.43
CA ILE A 152 -14.62 0.59 -1.60
C ILE A 152 -15.29 0.04 -2.87
N LYS A 153 -14.50 -0.45 -3.83
CA LYS A 153 -15.01 -1.10 -5.05
C LYS A 153 -15.46 -2.54 -4.78
N LYS A 154 -15.07 -3.11 -3.63
CA LYS A 154 -15.30 -4.51 -3.25
C LYS A 154 -16.12 -4.67 -1.97
N SER A 155 -16.26 -3.62 -1.16
CA SER A 155 -16.97 -3.66 0.11
C SER A 155 -17.87 -2.45 0.26
N THR A 156 -19.11 -2.69 0.69
CA THR A 156 -20.04 -1.65 1.15
C THR A 156 -19.89 -1.33 2.64
N GLU A 157 -19.20 -2.20 3.39
CA GLU A 157 -18.92 -2.01 4.81
C GLU A 157 -17.90 -0.89 5.02
N PHE A 158 -16.85 -0.85 4.22
CA PHE A 158 -15.85 0.21 4.30
C PHE A 158 -16.31 1.48 3.60
N ILE A 159 -16.58 2.53 4.36
CA ILE A 159 -17.07 3.78 3.78
C ILE A 159 -15.98 4.60 3.08
N GLY A 160 -14.71 4.27 3.29
CA GLY A 160 -13.58 4.80 2.53
C GLY A 160 -12.66 5.77 3.30
N PRO A 161 -11.46 6.04 2.74
CA PRO A 161 -10.39 6.79 3.43
C PRO A 161 -10.73 8.24 3.76
N TYR A 162 -11.61 8.90 2.99
CA TYR A 162 -12.01 10.27 3.28
C TYR A 162 -12.67 10.40 4.66
N PHE A 163 -13.62 9.52 4.95
CA PHE A 163 -14.37 9.53 6.21
C PHE A 163 -13.52 9.00 7.36
N MET A 164 -12.68 7.99 7.11
CA MET A 164 -11.73 7.52 8.13
C MET A 164 -10.77 8.63 8.58
N ARG A 165 -10.27 9.45 7.65
CA ARG A 165 -9.49 10.63 7.99
C ARG A 165 -10.29 11.65 8.81
N ALA A 166 -11.59 11.81 8.55
CA ALA A 166 -12.45 12.70 9.33
C ALA A 166 -12.64 12.16 10.76
N PHE A 167 -12.93 10.86 10.91
CA PHE A 167 -12.99 10.22 12.23
C PHE A 167 -11.66 10.33 12.98
N SER A 168 -10.53 10.17 12.29
CA SER A 168 -9.20 10.38 12.88
C SER A 168 -9.01 11.82 13.37
N ASP A 169 -9.29 12.82 12.53
CA ASP A 169 -9.14 14.23 12.89
C ASP A 169 -10.00 14.60 14.12
N LEU A 170 -11.27 14.18 14.13
CA LEU A 170 -12.17 14.39 15.27
C LEU A 170 -11.69 13.61 16.51
N SER A 171 -11.34 12.33 16.37
CA SER A 171 -10.88 11.48 17.48
C SER A 171 -9.61 11.98 18.15
N PHE A 172 -8.79 12.77 17.47
CA PHE A 172 -7.53 13.30 18.00
C PHE A 172 -7.65 14.76 18.44
N ASP A 173 -8.78 15.43 18.19
CA ASP A 173 -9.01 16.79 18.69
C ASP A 173 -9.36 16.73 20.19
N PRO A 174 -8.66 17.48 21.05
CA PRO A 174 -8.92 17.48 22.50
C PRO A 174 -10.30 18.01 22.90
N ARG A 175 -10.99 18.72 21.99
CA ARG A 175 -12.32 19.30 22.20
C ARG A 175 -13.44 18.32 21.90
N GLU A 176 -13.13 17.23 21.19
CA GLU A 176 -14.08 16.15 20.92
C GLU A 176 -14.20 15.26 22.15
N ASP A 177 -15.39 15.21 22.75
CA ASP A 177 -15.68 14.38 23.92
C ASP A 177 -16.45 13.08 23.56
N THR A 178 -16.92 12.94 22.32
CA THR A 178 -17.59 11.71 21.86
C THR A 178 -16.61 10.70 21.26
N SER A 179 -16.88 9.39 21.42
CA SER A 179 -16.01 8.35 20.88
C SER A 179 -16.21 8.16 19.37
N LYS A 180 -15.33 8.74 18.55
CA LYS A 180 -15.33 8.55 17.08
C LYS A 180 -14.67 7.25 16.62
N SER A 181 -14.01 6.52 17.52
CA SER A 181 -13.37 5.25 17.17
C SER A 181 -14.37 4.11 17.04
N GLU A 182 -15.45 4.09 17.83
CA GLU A 182 -16.57 3.14 17.65
C GLU A 182 -17.31 3.41 16.32
N ASP A 183 -17.67 4.67 16.05
CA ASP A 183 -18.29 5.06 14.78
C ASP A 183 -17.44 4.63 13.56
N ALA A 184 -16.12 4.76 13.68
CA ALA A 184 -15.19 4.32 12.64
C ALA A 184 -15.20 2.78 12.48
N ILE A 185 -15.25 2.03 13.58
CA ILE A 185 -15.35 0.56 13.56
C ILE A 185 -16.61 0.12 12.84
N ASP A 186 -17.77 0.68 13.20
CA ASP A 186 -19.06 0.41 12.57
C ASP A 186 -19.08 0.82 11.09
N SER A 187 -18.26 1.82 10.75
CA SER A 187 -18.01 2.28 9.38
C SER A 187 -16.92 1.48 8.64
N GLY A 188 -16.50 0.34 9.17
CA GLY A 188 -15.58 -0.58 8.54
C GLY A 188 -14.10 -0.26 8.74
N LEU A 189 -13.67 0.35 9.85
CA LEU A 189 -12.26 0.70 10.13
C LEU A 189 -11.29 -0.46 9.83
N TYR A 190 -11.65 -1.69 10.19
CA TYR A 190 -10.84 -2.90 10.00
C TYR A 190 -10.94 -3.53 8.60
N SER A 191 -11.67 -2.92 7.68
CA SER A 191 -11.71 -3.29 6.25
C SER A 191 -10.61 -2.60 5.43
N CYS A 192 -9.98 -1.55 5.96
CA CYS A 192 -8.84 -0.91 5.29
C CYS A 192 -7.61 -1.84 5.25
N THR A 193 -7.08 -2.08 4.06
CA THR A 193 -5.90 -2.94 3.85
C THR A 193 -4.57 -2.28 4.18
N SER A 194 -4.57 -1.03 4.66
CA SER A 194 -3.32 -0.30 4.98
C SER A 194 -2.36 -0.18 3.79
N CYS A 195 -2.89 -0.14 2.57
CA CYS A 195 -2.09 -0.12 1.34
C CYS A 195 -1.54 1.26 0.95
N GLY A 196 -1.95 2.33 1.64
CA GLY A 196 -1.43 3.69 1.43
C GLY A 196 -1.85 4.40 0.14
N GLN A 197 -2.72 3.82 -0.70
CA GLN A 197 -3.13 4.46 -1.96
C GLN A 197 -3.84 5.80 -1.74
N CYS A 198 -4.57 5.95 -0.64
CA CYS A 198 -5.22 7.19 -0.25
C CYS A 198 -4.23 8.33 0.05
N SER A 199 -3.13 8.03 0.73
CA SER A 199 -2.06 8.99 1.01
C SER A 199 -1.32 9.35 -0.29
N LYS A 200 -0.99 8.34 -1.11
CA LYS A 200 -0.26 8.54 -2.38
C LYS A 200 -1.02 9.43 -3.37
N THR A 201 -2.34 9.28 -3.47
CA THR A 201 -3.14 10.08 -4.40
C THR A 201 -3.51 11.47 -3.85
N CYS A 202 -3.25 11.75 -2.57
CA CYS A 202 -3.72 12.97 -1.93
C CYS A 202 -2.94 14.19 -2.47
N PRO A 203 -3.58 15.18 -3.11
CA PRO A 203 -2.89 16.35 -3.65
C PRO A 203 -2.38 17.31 -2.56
N LYS A 204 -2.74 17.04 -1.30
CA LYS A 204 -2.30 17.76 -0.10
C LYS A 204 -1.32 16.96 0.74
N GLU A 205 -0.87 15.81 0.24
CA GLU A 205 0.14 14.96 0.88
C GLU A 205 -0.25 14.52 2.30
N ILE A 206 -1.57 14.43 2.56
CA ILE A 206 -2.10 13.97 3.85
C ILE A 206 -1.83 12.48 3.96
N ASP A 207 -1.12 12.08 5.01
CA ASP A 207 -0.94 10.67 5.33
C ASP A 207 -2.18 10.09 6.04
N ILE A 208 -3.23 9.85 5.24
CA ILE A 208 -4.50 9.28 5.69
C ILE A 208 -4.31 7.89 6.28
N TYR A 209 -3.36 7.13 5.74
CA TYR A 209 -3.06 5.78 6.18
C TYR A 209 -2.30 5.78 7.53
N GLY A 210 -1.04 6.23 7.56
CA GLY A 210 -0.16 6.06 8.72
C GLY A 210 -0.50 6.99 9.88
N LYS A 211 -0.81 8.26 9.59
CA LYS A 211 -1.20 9.25 10.61
C LYS A 211 -2.69 9.29 10.93
N GLY A 212 -3.54 8.78 10.04
CA GLY A 212 -4.99 8.71 10.24
C GLY A 212 -5.46 7.34 10.74
N ILE A 213 -5.66 6.42 9.79
CA ILE A 213 -6.32 5.12 10.03
C ILE A 213 -5.59 4.29 11.08
N GLU A 214 -4.26 4.21 11.04
CA GLU A 214 -3.52 3.37 11.99
C GLU A 214 -3.53 3.93 13.40
N LYS A 215 -3.38 5.25 13.55
CA LYS A 215 -3.51 5.91 14.85
C LYS A 215 -4.93 5.77 15.38
N LEU A 216 -5.95 5.82 14.52
CA LEU A 216 -7.33 5.58 14.93
C LEU A 216 -7.56 4.15 15.41
N ARG A 217 -6.95 3.15 14.76
CA ARG A 217 -6.93 1.76 15.24
C ARG A 217 -6.23 1.65 16.59
N ALA A 218 -5.13 2.39 16.80
CA ALA A 218 -4.45 2.41 18.09
C ALA A 218 -5.30 3.04 19.20
N THR A 219 -6.05 4.11 18.91
CA THR A 219 -7.04 4.68 19.82
C THR A 219 -8.13 3.66 20.17
N ALA A 220 -8.70 2.99 19.17
CA ALA A 220 -9.71 1.95 19.38
C ALA A 220 -9.20 0.81 20.27
N PHE A 221 -7.95 0.37 20.05
CA PHE A 221 -7.31 -0.65 20.88
C PHE A 221 -7.11 -0.15 22.32
N ALA A 222 -6.59 1.06 22.52
CA ALA A 222 -6.38 1.65 23.85
C ALA A 222 -7.69 1.79 24.64
N ARG A 223 -8.80 2.06 23.93
CA ARG A 223 -10.16 2.14 24.50
C ARG A 223 -10.85 0.78 24.67
N LYS A 224 -10.22 -0.32 24.24
CA LYS A 224 -10.76 -1.68 24.25
C LYS A 224 -12.00 -1.87 23.35
N GLU A 225 -12.16 -1.04 22.34
CA GLU A 225 -13.24 -1.10 21.35
C GLU A 225 -12.87 -2.03 20.17
N GLY A 226 -11.59 -2.27 19.95
CA GLY A 226 -11.08 -3.23 18.96
C GLY A 226 -9.70 -3.79 19.36
N PRO A 227 -8.98 -4.47 18.44
CA PRO A 227 -9.39 -4.83 17.08
C PRO A 227 -10.28 -6.08 17.03
N LEU A 228 -10.50 -6.62 15.83
CA LEU A 228 -11.22 -7.87 15.62
C LEU A 228 -10.54 -9.04 16.35
N GLU A 229 -11.31 -10.06 16.73
CA GLU A 229 -10.79 -11.18 17.52
C GLU A 229 -9.63 -11.92 16.85
N ALA A 230 -9.70 -12.11 15.52
CA ALA A 230 -8.60 -12.70 14.74
C ALA A 230 -7.31 -11.88 14.78
N HIS A 231 -7.38 -10.56 15.04
CA HIS A 231 -6.21 -9.70 15.19
C HIS A 231 -5.58 -9.86 16.57
N LYS A 232 -6.39 -10.11 17.61
CA LYS A 232 -5.91 -10.34 18.98
C LYS A 232 -5.10 -11.63 19.06
N GLN A 233 -5.54 -12.69 18.37
CA GLN A 233 -4.79 -13.96 18.28
C GLN A 233 -3.38 -13.77 17.69
N ILE A 234 -3.22 -12.87 16.72
CA ILE A 234 -1.90 -12.54 16.16
C ILE A 234 -1.00 -11.89 17.23
N ARG A 235 -1.55 -10.98 18.05
CA ARG A 235 -0.81 -10.35 19.16
C ARG A 235 -0.41 -11.37 20.21
N GLU A 236 -1.31 -12.27 20.60
CA GLU A 236 -1.01 -13.35 21.54
C GLU A 236 0.10 -14.27 21.04
N SER A 237 0.05 -14.66 19.76
CA SER A 237 1.11 -15.44 19.13
C SER A 237 2.47 -14.72 19.21
N VAL A 238 2.49 -13.41 18.93
CA VAL A 238 3.72 -12.59 19.02
C VAL A 238 4.23 -12.48 20.46
N ILE A 239 3.35 -12.33 21.44
CA ILE A 239 3.77 -12.29 22.86
C ILE A 239 4.37 -13.62 23.29
N ASN A 240 3.72 -14.73 22.92
CA ASN A 240 4.11 -16.06 23.39
C ASN A 240 5.36 -16.59 22.67
N THR A 241 5.53 -16.25 21.39
CA THR A 241 6.55 -16.89 20.53
C THR A 241 7.49 -15.92 19.85
N GLY A 242 7.22 -14.61 19.92
CA GLY A 242 7.95 -13.61 19.14
C GLY A 242 7.59 -13.60 17.65
N ARG A 243 6.67 -14.45 17.18
CA ARG A 243 6.29 -14.62 15.77
C ARG A 243 4.78 -14.51 15.58
N THR A 244 4.35 -14.18 14.36
CA THR A 244 2.91 -14.12 14.02
C THR A 244 2.35 -15.47 13.56
N VAL A 245 3.23 -16.38 13.14
CA VAL A 245 2.92 -17.72 12.65
C VAL A 245 3.89 -18.70 13.29
N GLN A 246 3.41 -19.90 13.63
CA GLN A 246 4.23 -21.00 14.17
C GLN A 246 4.81 -21.84 13.03
N PRO A 247 5.93 -22.56 13.18
CA PRO A 247 6.41 -23.53 12.17
C PRO A 247 5.32 -24.55 11.76
N MET A 248 5.44 -25.13 10.57
CA MET A 248 4.58 -26.24 10.14
C MET A 248 5.25 -27.57 10.51
N GLU A 249 4.54 -28.43 11.25
CA GLU A 249 5.07 -29.70 11.76
C GLU A 249 5.52 -30.66 10.64
N ASP A 250 4.85 -30.61 9.49
CA ASP A 250 5.11 -31.43 8.31
C ASP A 250 6.10 -30.79 7.32
N SER A 251 6.63 -29.60 7.62
CA SER A 251 7.62 -28.95 6.75
C SER A 251 9.03 -29.51 6.94
N LYS A 252 9.91 -29.17 5.99
CA LYS A 252 11.37 -29.40 6.09
C LYS A 252 11.99 -28.78 7.35
N TYR A 253 11.33 -27.79 7.96
CA TYR A 253 11.82 -27.01 9.08
C TYR A 253 10.79 -26.95 10.22
N PRO A 254 10.57 -28.08 10.94
CA PRO A 254 9.53 -28.17 11.98
C PRO A 254 9.77 -27.26 13.18
N GLU A 255 10.99 -26.75 13.37
CA GLU A 255 11.34 -25.79 14.43
C GLU A 255 11.62 -24.36 13.88
N GLY A 256 11.33 -24.12 12.60
CA GLY A 256 11.63 -22.86 11.90
C GLY A 256 12.98 -22.88 11.18
N PHE A 257 13.05 -22.12 10.09
CA PHE A 257 14.23 -22.07 9.22
C PHE A 257 15.46 -21.54 9.94
N ILE A 258 15.31 -20.49 10.76
CA ILE A 258 16.45 -19.84 11.43
C ILE A 258 17.20 -20.83 12.32
N LYS A 259 16.48 -21.68 13.06
CA LYS A 259 17.10 -22.68 13.95
C LYS A 259 17.89 -23.72 13.15
N ALA A 260 17.32 -24.21 12.05
CA ALA A 260 18.00 -25.18 11.19
C ALA A 260 19.23 -24.58 10.50
N TYR A 261 19.17 -23.31 10.09
CA TYR A 261 20.29 -22.59 9.50
C TYR A 261 21.48 -22.50 10.48
N ASN A 262 21.24 -22.05 11.71
CA ASN A 262 22.28 -21.84 12.73
C ASN A 262 22.88 -23.15 13.27
N GLN A 263 22.22 -24.30 13.08
CA GLN A 263 22.81 -25.61 13.39
C GLN A 263 23.91 -26.03 12.42
N THR A 264 23.91 -25.49 11.20
CA THR A 264 24.78 -25.92 10.10
C THR A 264 25.73 -24.83 9.60
N HIS A 265 25.48 -23.58 9.95
CA HIS A 265 26.25 -22.43 9.51
C HIS A 265 26.90 -21.75 10.71
N THR A 266 28.22 -21.91 10.83
CA THR A 266 29.04 -21.20 11.80
C THR A 266 30.09 -20.39 11.07
N PHE A 267 30.33 -19.16 11.55
CA PHE A 267 31.28 -18.25 10.94
C PHE A 267 32.51 -18.09 11.85
N GLU A 268 33.70 -18.10 11.26
CA GLU A 268 34.93 -17.73 11.99
C GLU A 268 34.91 -16.24 12.39
N GLU A 269 34.46 -15.40 11.45
CA GLU A 269 34.21 -13.97 11.68
C GLU A 269 32.74 -13.65 11.36
N LYS A 270 32.11 -12.86 12.22
CA LYS A 270 30.71 -12.50 12.07
C LYS A 270 30.47 -11.73 10.75
N PRO A 271 29.57 -12.20 9.86
CA PRO A 271 29.25 -11.49 8.62
C PRO A 271 28.77 -10.06 8.86
N LYS A 272 29.09 -9.17 7.92
CA LYS A 272 28.62 -7.77 7.95
C LYS A 272 27.19 -7.58 7.47
N ILE A 273 26.64 -8.58 6.78
CA ILE A 273 25.29 -8.59 6.25
C ILE A 273 24.47 -9.57 7.08
N ALA A 274 23.30 -9.13 7.56
CA ALA A 274 22.34 -10.00 8.21
C ALA A 274 21.02 -10.05 7.42
N PHE A 275 20.32 -11.17 7.52
CA PHE A 275 19.00 -11.34 6.93
C PHE A 275 17.90 -11.34 7.98
N PHE A 276 16.99 -10.36 7.87
CA PHE A 276 15.73 -10.33 8.58
C PHE A 276 14.69 -11.17 7.80
N THR A 277 14.50 -12.41 8.23
CA THR A 277 13.57 -13.37 7.61
C THR A 277 12.12 -12.93 7.82
N GLY A 278 11.82 -12.36 8.98
CA GLY A 278 10.45 -12.13 9.41
C GLY A 278 9.68 -13.44 9.62
N CYS A 279 8.40 -13.34 9.97
CA CYS A 279 7.67 -14.53 10.44
C CYS A 279 7.28 -15.51 9.33
N MET A 280 6.93 -15.01 8.14
CA MET A 280 6.46 -15.87 7.04
C MET A 280 7.59 -16.67 6.42
N ILE A 281 8.75 -16.07 6.16
CA ILE A 281 9.88 -16.78 5.58
C ILE A 281 10.43 -17.80 6.57
N ASP A 282 10.51 -17.46 7.87
CA ASP A 282 10.98 -18.40 8.90
C ASP A 282 10.11 -19.67 9.00
N ASN A 283 8.78 -19.52 8.96
CA ASN A 283 7.85 -20.58 9.41
C ASN A 283 6.81 -21.05 8.37
N ARG A 284 6.70 -20.41 7.21
CA ARG A 284 5.70 -20.75 6.17
C ARG A 284 6.31 -20.94 4.79
N LEU A 285 7.21 -20.03 4.40
CA LEU A 285 7.85 -20.00 3.07
C LEU A 285 9.39 -20.06 3.18
N PRO A 286 9.96 -21.09 3.83
CA PRO A 286 11.40 -21.16 4.13
C PRO A 286 12.28 -21.32 2.90
N TRP A 287 11.75 -21.85 1.78
CA TRP A 287 12.47 -21.93 0.51
C TRP A 287 12.94 -20.56 0.01
N ILE A 288 12.22 -19.47 0.32
CA ILE A 288 12.64 -18.11 -0.04
C ILE A 288 14.00 -17.78 0.60
N ALA A 289 14.21 -18.20 1.85
CA ALA A 289 15.50 -18.02 2.52
C ALA A 289 16.59 -18.89 1.90
N GLU A 290 16.29 -20.16 1.60
CA GLU A 290 17.23 -21.06 0.92
C GLU A 290 17.72 -20.48 -0.41
N TYR A 291 16.78 -20.02 -1.24
CA TYR A 291 17.07 -19.39 -2.53
C TYR A 291 17.90 -18.13 -2.37
N LEU A 292 17.54 -17.27 -1.41
CA LEU A 292 18.34 -16.07 -1.12
C LEU A 292 19.78 -16.44 -0.76
N ILE A 293 19.99 -17.40 0.15
CA ILE A 293 21.32 -17.80 0.61
C ILE A 293 22.13 -18.38 -0.55
N ASN A 294 21.53 -19.24 -1.39
CA ASN A 294 22.18 -19.79 -2.56
C ASN A 294 22.61 -18.69 -3.56
N ILE A 295 21.71 -17.74 -3.84
CA ILE A 295 22.00 -16.59 -4.71
C ILE A 295 23.15 -15.76 -4.12
N LEU A 296 23.07 -15.39 -2.84
CA LEU A 296 24.12 -14.59 -2.19
C LEU A 296 25.47 -15.32 -2.18
N SER A 297 25.48 -16.63 -1.93
CA SER A 297 26.70 -17.46 -1.96
C SER A 297 27.35 -17.46 -3.35
N LYS A 298 26.57 -17.64 -4.44
CA LYS A 298 27.07 -17.54 -5.83
C LYS A 298 27.62 -16.15 -6.17
N LEU A 299 27.06 -15.11 -5.54
CA LEU A 299 27.54 -13.74 -5.68
C LEU A 299 28.75 -13.43 -4.77
N GLY A 300 29.18 -14.36 -3.92
CA GLY A 300 30.32 -14.21 -3.02
C GLY A 300 30.00 -13.45 -1.73
N TYR A 301 28.74 -13.44 -1.32
CA TYR A 301 28.30 -12.83 -0.07
C TYR A 301 27.94 -13.89 0.97
N GLU A 302 28.46 -13.71 2.18
CA GLU A 302 28.01 -14.42 3.38
C GLU A 302 26.96 -13.58 4.11
N VAL A 303 25.98 -14.24 4.70
CA VAL A 303 24.87 -13.60 5.41
C VAL A 303 24.62 -14.29 6.74
N ASP A 304 24.54 -13.50 7.81
CA ASP A 304 24.14 -14.00 9.14
C ASP A 304 22.61 -14.01 9.27
N ILE A 305 22.05 -14.96 10.01
CA ILE A 305 20.62 -15.03 10.32
C ILE A 305 20.46 -15.18 11.84
N PRO A 306 20.42 -14.06 12.58
CA PRO A 306 20.39 -14.10 14.04
C PRO A 306 19.12 -14.77 14.57
N GLU A 307 19.26 -15.74 15.47
CA GLU A 307 18.13 -16.42 16.13
C GLU A 307 17.29 -15.47 17.01
N GLN A 308 17.88 -14.38 17.49
CA GLN A 308 17.23 -13.45 18.42
C GLN A 308 16.21 -12.53 17.75
N GLN A 309 16.16 -12.49 16.41
CA GLN A 309 15.19 -11.66 15.70
C GLN A 309 13.76 -12.09 16.01
N VAL A 310 12.89 -11.11 16.24
CA VAL A 310 11.44 -11.30 16.49
C VAL A 310 10.62 -10.59 15.43
N CYS A 311 9.29 -10.73 15.48
CA CYS A 311 8.35 -10.05 14.61
C CYS A 311 8.71 -8.56 14.46
N CYS A 312 8.69 -8.06 13.21
CA CYS A 312 8.97 -6.65 12.92
C CYS A 312 7.94 -5.69 13.55
N GLY A 313 6.78 -6.19 13.97
CA GLY A 313 5.67 -5.40 14.51
C GLY A 313 4.65 -4.97 13.46
N SER A 314 4.90 -5.20 12.15
CA SER A 314 4.03 -4.72 11.07
C SER A 314 2.55 -5.03 11.31
N PRO A 315 2.12 -6.30 11.53
CA PRO A 315 0.70 -6.59 11.71
C PRO A 315 0.09 -5.87 12.91
N LEU A 316 0.86 -5.69 13.99
CA LEU A 316 0.40 -5.04 15.22
C LEU A 316 0.22 -3.54 15.05
N PHE A 317 1.16 -2.85 14.38
CA PHE A 317 0.96 -1.46 13.94
C PHE A 317 -0.30 -1.35 13.09
N ARG A 318 -0.45 -2.22 12.10
CA ARG A 318 -1.58 -2.17 11.16
C ARG A 318 -2.93 -2.42 11.86
N THR A 319 -2.97 -3.18 12.95
CA THR A 319 -4.21 -3.44 13.71
C THR A 319 -4.35 -2.57 14.96
N GLY A 320 -3.47 -1.60 15.20
CA GLY A 320 -3.54 -0.69 16.36
C GLY A 320 -3.01 -1.26 17.68
N GLN A 321 -2.45 -2.46 17.69
CA GLN A 321 -2.00 -3.17 18.90
C GLN A 321 -0.57 -2.75 19.30
N VAL A 322 -0.41 -1.46 19.62
CA VAL A 322 0.89 -0.80 19.71
C VAL A 322 1.61 -0.94 21.07
N ASP A 323 0.95 -1.50 22.08
CA ASP A 323 1.47 -1.59 23.45
C ASP A 323 2.71 -2.49 23.58
N VAL A 324 2.81 -3.53 22.74
CA VAL A 324 3.96 -4.46 22.72
C VAL A 324 5.05 -4.08 21.72
N ILE A 325 4.82 -3.06 20.89
CA ILE A 325 5.76 -2.64 19.85
C ILE A 325 7.14 -2.25 20.41
N PRO A 326 7.27 -1.45 21.50
CA PRO A 326 8.57 -1.01 21.98
C PRO A 326 9.51 -2.16 22.34
N SER A 327 8.98 -3.27 22.89
CA SER A 327 9.80 -4.43 23.26
C SER A 327 10.30 -5.20 22.04
N LEU A 328 9.47 -5.33 21.00
CA LEU A 328 9.85 -5.96 19.73
C LEU A 328 10.94 -5.14 19.02
N ILE A 329 10.75 -3.82 18.94
CA ILE A 329 11.71 -2.90 18.33
C ILE A 329 13.04 -2.98 19.06
N LYS A 330 13.04 -2.88 20.40
CA LYS A 330 14.26 -2.96 21.20
C LYS A 330 15.02 -4.27 20.95
N LYS A 331 14.31 -5.40 20.95
CA LYS A 331 14.94 -6.71 20.73
C LYS A 331 15.56 -6.83 19.35
N ASN A 332 14.84 -6.39 18.31
CA ASN A 332 15.38 -6.39 16.95
C ASN A 332 16.54 -5.39 16.78
N TYR A 333 16.43 -4.19 17.34
CA TYR A 333 17.52 -3.21 17.30
C TYR A 333 18.80 -3.76 17.93
N GLU A 334 18.71 -4.31 19.14
CA GLU A 334 19.86 -4.94 19.81
C GLU A 334 20.43 -6.12 19.03
N THR A 335 19.57 -6.86 18.31
CA THR A 335 20.00 -7.98 17.45
C THR A 335 20.76 -7.49 16.21
N PHE A 336 20.35 -6.36 15.62
CA PHE A 336 20.80 -5.96 14.28
C PHE A 336 21.70 -4.71 14.23
N LYS A 337 21.87 -3.97 15.33
CA LYS A 337 22.57 -2.67 15.35
C LYS A 337 24.04 -2.70 14.90
N ASP A 338 24.70 -3.86 15.01
CA ASP A 338 26.12 -4.03 14.70
C ASP A 338 26.40 -4.58 13.28
N TYR A 339 25.35 -4.78 12.46
CA TYR A 339 25.52 -5.15 11.05
C TYR A 339 25.59 -3.91 10.16
N ASP A 340 26.40 -4.01 9.11
CA ASP A 340 26.51 -2.97 8.09
C ASP A 340 25.24 -2.93 7.25
N ILE A 341 24.58 -4.06 6.98
CA ILE A 341 23.35 -4.16 6.19
C ILE A 341 22.40 -5.19 6.81
N VAL A 342 21.12 -4.81 6.94
CA VAL A 342 20.02 -5.72 7.29
C VAL A 342 19.15 -5.94 6.06
N LEU A 343 19.32 -7.07 5.38
CA LEU A 343 18.54 -7.46 4.22
C LEU A 343 17.14 -7.93 4.63
N THR A 344 16.15 -7.71 3.76
CA THR A 344 14.83 -8.32 3.89
C THR A 344 14.21 -8.63 2.54
N VAL A 345 13.42 -9.72 2.48
CA VAL A 345 12.62 -10.16 1.32
C VAL A 345 11.14 -10.04 1.66
N CYS A 346 10.76 -8.99 2.40
CA CYS A 346 9.38 -8.78 2.78
C CYS A 346 9.06 -7.30 2.83
N ALA A 347 8.21 -6.86 1.91
CA ALA A 347 7.78 -5.46 1.79
C ALA A 347 7.25 -4.88 3.11
N GLY A 348 6.46 -5.65 3.86
CA GLY A 348 5.90 -5.21 5.14
C GLY A 348 6.96 -5.10 6.26
N CYS A 349 7.91 -6.04 6.32
CA CYS A 349 9.03 -5.95 7.26
C CYS A 349 9.93 -4.78 6.91
N GLY A 350 10.36 -4.66 5.64
CA GLY A 350 11.22 -3.58 5.17
C GLY A 350 10.62 -2.20 5.42
N SER A 351 9.34 -1.99 5.09
CA SER A 351 8.67 -0.71 5.37
C SER A 351 8.58 -0.41 6.87
N THR A 352 8.37 -1.42 7.72
CA THR A 352 8.24 -1.21 9.18
C THR A 352 9.60 -0.91 9.81
N LEU A 353 10.63 -1.67 9.45
CA LEU A 353 11.99 -1.47 9.92
C LEU A 353 12.57 -0.13 9.44
N LYS A 354 12.28 0.30 8.19
CA LYS A 354 12.76 1.59 7.66
C LYS A 354 12.01 2.81 8.19
N ASN A 355 10.69 2.72 8.33
CA ASN A 355 9.87 3.92 8.57
C ASN A 355 9.35 4.03 10.00
N ASN A 356 9.05 2.91 10.67
CA ASN A 356 8.48 2.95 12.02
C ASN A 356 9.55 2.85 13.11
N TYR A 357 10.63 2.09 12.91
CA TYR A 357 11.68 1.97 13.94
C TYR A 357 12.39 3.29 14.27
N PRO A 358 12.65 4.20 13.30
CA PRO A 358 13.21 5.51 13.62
C PRO A 358 12.34 6.37 14.55
N GLU A 359 11.02 6.14 14.62
CA GLU A 359 10.14 6.82 15.59
C GLU A 359 10.44 6.41 17.05
N TYR A 360 11.25 5.36 17.25
CA TYR A 360 11.65 4.81 18.56
C TYR A 360 13.18 4.83 18.75
N ASP A 361 13.89 5.71 18.03
CA ASP A 361 15.35 5.83 18.07
C ASP A 361 16.12 4.54 17.70
N ALA A 362 15.47 3.62 16.97
CA ALA A 362 16.00 2.30 16.62
C ALA A 362 16.41 2.21 15.14
N LYS A 363 17.30 3.11 14.69
CA LYS A 363 17.69 3.18 13.27
C LYS A 363 18.61 2.01 12.88
N LEU A 364 18.18 1.22 11.89
CA LEU A 364 18.95 0.13 11.29
C LEU A 364 19.25 0.45 9.82
N ASN A 365 20.36 -0.07 9.28
CA ASN A 365 20.64 0.04 7.84
C ASN A 365 19.91 -1.05 7.04
N VAL A 366 18.60 -0.90 6.93
CA VAL A 366 17.71 -1.87 6.29
C VAL A 366 17.75 -1.69 4.78
N MET A 367 17.89 -2.77 4.04
CA MET A 367 17.85 -2.77 2.58
C MET A 367 16.91 -3.85 2.07
N ASP A 368 16.03 -3.51 1.14
CA ASP A 368 15.25 -4.52 0.45
C ASP A 368 16.18 -5.28 -0.50
N ILE A 369 15.97 -6.59 -0.63
CA ILE A 369 16.85 -7.41 -1.46
C ILE A 369 16.92 -6.94 -2.92
N THR A 370 15.86 -6.34 -3.45
CA THR A 370 15.86 -5.83 -4.84
C THR A 370 16.77 -4.63 -5.00
N GLU A 371 16.92 -3.78 -3.97
CA GLU A 371 17.90 -2.69 -3.97
C GLU A 371 19.33 -3.23 -3.96
N PHE A 372 19.56 -4.31 -3.21
CA PHE A 372 20.88 -4.93 -3.10
C PHE A 372 21.29 -5.63 -4.41
N LEU A 373 20.38 -6.36 -5.06
CA LEU A 373 20.70 -7.22 -6.20
C LEU A 373 20.70 -6.50 -7.56
N GLN A 374 19.99 -5.38 -7.73
CA GLN A 374 19.75 -4.76 -9.06
C GLN A 374 21.01 -4.52 -9.92
N ASP A 375 22.18 -4.38 -9.30
CA ASP A 375 23.48 -4.10 -9.95
C ASP A 375 24.56 -5.13 -9.61
N LYS A 376 24.17 -6.26 -9.01
CA LYS A 376 25.10 -7.28 -8.50
C LYS A 376 24.90 -8.67 -9.09
N LEU A 377 23.89 -8.85 -9.94
CA LEU A 377 23.64 -10.13 -10.59
C LEU A 377 24.73 -10.42 -11.62
N LYS A 378 25.25 -11.65 -11.61
CA LYS A 378 26.16 -12.20 -12.62
C LYS A 378 25.33 -12.89 -13.68
N THR A 379 24.80 -12.12 -14.63
CA THR A 379 23.85 -12.63 -15.63
C THR A 379 24.51 -13.62 -16.60
N GLU A 380 25.84 -13.60 -16.70
CA GLU A 380 26.65 -14.57 -17.44
C GLU A 380 26.63 -15.98 -16.83
N ASP A 381 26.39 -16.08 -15.51
CA ASP A 381 26.28 -17.34 -14.78
C ASP A 381 24.84 -17.88 -14.78
N MET A 382 23.90 -17.17 -15.42
CA MET A 382 22.48 -17.55 -15.47
C MET A 382 22.15 -18.43 -16.67
N ASN A 383 21.43 -19.51 -16.41
CA ASN A 383 20.75 -20.28 -17.42
C ASN A 383 19.60 -19.50 -18.06
N LYS A 384 19.32 -19.84 -19.31
CA LYS A 384 18.21 -19.24 -20.06
C LYS A 384 16.88 -19.77 -19.54
N LEU A 385 16.02 -18.88 -19.06
CA LEU A 385 14.66 -19.18 -18.63
C LEU A 385 13.67 -18.70 -19.70
N ASP A 386 13.25 -19.57 -20.60
CA ASP A 386 12.24 -19.26 -21.63
C ASP A 386 10.84 -19.12 -21.00
N LEU A 387 10.64 -18.04 -20.23
CA LEU A 387 9.45 -17.77 -19.41
C LEU A 387 8.92 -16.35 -19.67
N LYS A 388 7.60 -16.22 -19.68
CA LYS A 388 6.90 -14.93 -19.62
C LYS A 388 6.48 -14.66 -18.19
N VAL A 389 6.82 -13.47 -17.69
CA VAL A 389 6.50 -13.10 -16.32
C VAL A 389 5.90 -11.71 -16.23
N THR A 390 5.02 -11.51 -15.26
CA THR A 390 4.57 -10.18 -14.84
C THR A 390 5.00 -9.91 -13.40
N TYR A 391 4.82 -8.67 -12.90
CA TYR A 391 5.23 -8.29 -11.56
C TYR A 391 4.09 -7.64 -10.77
N HIS A 392 3.82 -8.19 -9.59
CA HIS A 392 2.97 -7.52 -8.60
C HIS A 392 3.81 -6.69 -7.65
N ASP A 393 3.62 -5.36 -7.72
CA ASP A 393 4.19 -4.36 -6.82
C ASP A 393 3.53 -4.43 -5.42
N PRO A 394 4.25 -4.88 -4.37
CA PRO A 394 3.70 -4.84 -3.02
C PRO A 394 3.55 -3.40 -2.56
N CYS A 395 2.38 -3.07 -1.97
CA CYS A 395 2.09 -1.69 -1.56
C CYS A 395 3.12 -1.11 -0.57
N HIS A 396 3.61 -1.90 0.39
CA HIS A 396 4.64 -1.47 1.34
C HIS A 396 6.05 -1.36 0.71
N LEU A 397 6.27 -1.92 -0.48
CA LEU A 397 7.51 -1.74 -1.22
C LEU A 397 7.46 -0.42 -2.01
N VAL A 398 6.48 -0.28 -2.90
CA VAL A 398 6.37 0.89 -3.78
C VAL A 398 5.99 2.16 -3.01
N ARG A 399 4.94 2.10 -2.17
CA ARG A 399 4.45 3.28 -1.44
C ARG A 399 5.13 3.46 -0.09
N GLY A 400 5.52 2.37 0.56
CA GLY A 400 6.19 2.40 1.86
C GLY A 400 7.68 2.70 1.75
N GLN A 401 8.39 2.08 0.81
CA GLN A 401 9.84 2.22 0.68
C GLN A 401 10.28 3.02 -0.55
N GLY A 402 9.38 3.35 -1.47
CA GLY A 402 9.71 4.07 -2.71
C GLY A 402 10.42 3.19 -3.76
N ILE A 403 10.37 1.87 -3.59
CA ILE A 403 11.09 0.91 -4.43
C ILE A 403 10.12 0.36 -5.48
N SER A 404 10.37 0.66 -6.75
CA SER A 404 9.54 0.20 -7.87
C SER A 404 10.36 -0.11 -9.13
N LYS A 405 11.50 0.57 -9.33
CA LYS A 405 12.34 0.37 -10.52
C LYS A 405 13.25 -0.85 -10.39
N GLN A 406 13.69 -1.15 -9.18
CA GLN A 406 14.67 -2.18 -8.86
C GLN A 406 14.17 -3.59 -9.23
N PRO A 407 12.93 -4.00 -8.89
CA PRO A 407 12.41 -5.30 -9.33
C PRO A 407 12.36 -5.43 -10.85
N ARG A 408 11.93 -4.37 -11.55
CA ARG A 408 11.86 -4.35 -13.03
C ARG A 408 13.25 -4.44 -13.67
N LYS A 409 14.24 -3.74 -13.12
CA LYS A 409 15.63 -3.83 -13.58
C LYS A 409 16.17 -5.25 -13.43
N ILE A 410 15.87 -5.92 -12.32
CA ILE A 410 16.23 -7.32 -12.12
C ILE A 410 15.55 -8.21 -13.16
N LEU A 411 14.23 -8.13 -13.32
CA LEU A 411 13.47 -8.98 -14.24
C LEU A 411 13.95 -8.85 -15.70
N ASN A 412 14.20 -7.63 -16.16
CA ASN A 412 14.70 -7.39 -17.52
C ASN A 412 16.14 -7.89 -17.76
N ASN A 413 16.90 -8.17 -16.70
CA ASN A 413 18.28 -8.66 -16.79
C ASN A 413 18.37 -10.19 -16.73
N ILE A 414 17.28 -10.90 -16.40
CA ILE A 414 17.30 -12.37 -16.34
C ILE A 414 17.29 -12.92 -17.78
N ASN A 415 18.28 -13.75 -18.11
CA ASN A 415 18.43 -14.30 -19.44
C ASN A 415 17.22 -15.18 -19.84
N GLY A 416 16.58 -14.85 -20.98
CA GLY A 416 15.43 -15.57 -21.52
C GLY A 416 14.07 -15.13 -21.00
N VAL A 417 14.00 -14.34 -19.92
CA VAL A 417 12.72 -13.91 -19.34
C VAL A 417 12.12 -12.76 -20.14
N GLU A 418 10.87 -12.92 -20.58
CA GLU A 418 10.05 -11.87 -21.17
C GLU A 418 9.20 -11.21 -20.07
N PHE A 419 9.52 -9.96 -19.73
CA PHE A 419 8.75 -9.21 -18.73
C PHE A 419 7.57 -8.44 -19.38
N ILE A 420 6.36 -8.75 -18.93
CA ILE A 420 5.11 -8.11 -19.37
C ILE A 420 4.51 -7.33 -18.19
N GLU A 421 4.48 -6.00 -18.29
CA GLU A 421 3.93 -5.14 -17.25
C GLU A 421 2.40 -5.24 -17.21
N MET A 422 1.84 -5.50 -16.04
CA MET A 422 0.38 -5.50 -15.84
C MET A 422 -0.17 -4.07 -15.76
N GLU A 423 -1.45 -3.88 -16.08
CA GLU A 423 -2.06 -2.54 -16.15
C GLU A 423 -1.96 -1.74 -14.83
N LYS A 424 -2.20 -2.40 -13.69
CA LYS A 424 -2.18 -1.76 -12.35
C LYS A 424 -1.33 -2.58 -11.37
N PRO A 425 0.01 -2.59 -11.51
CA PRO A 425 0.88 -3.50 -10.77
C PRO A 425 0.78 -3.31 -9.27
N ASP A 426 0.61 -2.06 -8.83
CA ASP A 426 0.54 -1.63 -7.43
C ASP A 426 -0.86 -1.69 -6.82
N GLN A 427 -1.88 -2.16 -7.55
CA GLN A 427 -3.20 -2.42 -6.97
C GLN A 427 -3.07 -3.45 -5.84
N CYS A 428 -3.61 -3.11 -4.66
CA CYS A 428 -3.50 -3.92 -3.45
C CYS A 428 -4.03 -5.34 -3.66
N CYS A 429 -3.25 -6.35 -3.24
CA CYS A 429 -3.66 -7.75 -3.27
C CYS A 429 -4.72 -8.13 -2.23
N GLY A 430 -5.00 -7.26 -1.25
CA GLY A 430 -6.05 -7.46 -0.23
C GLY A 430 -5.59 -7.97 1.13
N ALA A 431 -4.38 -8.51 1.25
CA ALA A 431 -3.97 -9.20 2.49
C ALA A 431 -3.59 -8.28 3.67
N GLY A 432 -3.13 -7.06 3.37
CA GLY A 432 -2.59 -6.13 4.36
C GLY A 432 -3.63 -5.61 5.37
N GLY A 433 -3.17 -4.84 6.35
CA GLY A 433 -4.07 -4.15 7.28
C GLY A 433 -4.81 -5.04 8.28
N GLY A 434 -4.43 -6.32 8.37
CA GLY A 434 -5.16 -7.35 9.11
C GLY A 434 -6.38 -7.91 8.35
N VAL A 435 -6.61 -7.51 7.10
CA VAL A 435 -7.83 -7.87 6.37
C VAL A 435 -7.87 -9.37 6.06
N LYS A 436 -6.73 -10.01 5.72
CA LYS A 436 -6.71 -11.46 5.46
C LYS A 436 -7.22 -12.29 6.64
N SER A 437 -6.80 -11.96 7.86
CA SER A 437 -7.22 -12.70 9.06
C SER A 437 -8.58 -12.27 9.58
N GLY A 438 -8.91 -10.98 9.53
CA GLY A 438 -10.17 -10.45 10.07
C GLY A 438 -11.36 -10.53 9.12
N LYS A 439 -11.12 -10.47 7.81
CA LYS A 439 -12.13 -10.38 6.73
C LYS A 439 -11.65 -11.10 5.46
N PRO A 440 -11.48 -12.44 5.50
CA PRO A 440 -10.87 -13.22 4.42
C PRO A 440 -11.59 -13.06 3.07
N GLU A 441 -12.93 -12.99 3.06
CA GLU A 441 -13.70 -12.79 1.82
C GLU A 441 -13.39 -11.46 1.13
N LEU A 442 -13.21 -10.39 1.92
CA LEU A 442 -12.79 -9.09 1.38
C LEU A 442 -11.38 -9.17 0.80
N ALA A 443 -10.44 -9.78 1.53
CA ALA A 443 -9.08 -9.99 1.03
C ALA A 443 -9.06 -10.80 -0.28
N LYS A 444 -9.89 -11.85 -0.37
CA LYS A 444 -10.05 -12.68 -1.57
C LYS A 444 -10.63 -11.87 -2.72
N SER A 445 -11.69 -11.09 -2.51
CA SER A 445 -12.32 -10.30 -3.58
C SER A 445 -11.38 -9.26 -4.23
N LEU A 446 -10.40 -8.75 -3.47
CA LEU A 446 -9.36 -7.86 -3.95
C LEU A 446 -8.29 -8.61 -4.74
N ALA A 447 -7.89 -9.80 -4.27
CA ALA A 447 -7.00 -10.69 -4.99
C ALA A 447 -7.63 -11.19 -6.31
N ASP A 448 -8.92 -11.49 -6.33
CA ASP A 448 -9.63 -11.96 -7.53
C ASP A 448 -9.52 -10.93 -8.68
N SER A 449 -9.63 -9.63 -8.38
CA SER A 449 -9.40 -8.58 -9.39
C SER A 449 -7.94 -8.37 -9.77
N LYS A 450 -7.00 -8.78 -8.91
CA LYS A 450 -5.59 -8.83 -9.29
C LYS A 450 -5.36 -9.98 -10.26
N VAL A 451 -5.94 -11.15 -10.00
CA VAL A 451 -5.86 -12.31 -10.89
C VAL A 451 -6.52 -12.05 -12.24
N ASP A 452 -7.66 -11.37 -12.29
CA ASP A 452 -8.28 -10.96 -13.57
C ASP A 452 -7.29 -10.22 -14.48
N MET A 453 -6.51 -9.28 -13.93
CA MET A 453 -5.48 -8.55 -14.70
C MET A 453 -4.25 -9.40 -15.06
N ILE A 454 -3.97 -10.47 -14.30
CA ILE A 454 -2.85 -11.37 -14.57
C ILE A 454 -3.22 -12.33 -15.70
N ASP A 455 -4.44 -12.89 -15.65
CA ASP A 455 -4.96 -13.84 -16.65
C ASP A 455 -5.08 -13.21 -18.05
N GLU A 456 -5.19 -11.88 -18.14
CA GLU A 456 -5.19 -11.14 -19.41
C GLU A 456 -3.83 -11.13 -20.14
N LEU A 457 -2.72 -11.42 -19.45
CA LEU A 457 -1.36 -11.25 -19.98
C LEU A 457 -0.74 -12.53 -20.58
N ASP A 458 -1.37 -13.70 -20.41
CA ASP A 458 -0.84 -15.00 -20.85
C ASP A 458 0.62 -15.23 -20.41
N VAL A 459 0.85 -15.16 -19.10
CA VAL A 459 2.17 -15.30 -18.46
C VAL A 459 2.28 -16.60 -17.66
N ASP A 460 3.49 -17.16 -17.59
CA ASP A 460 3.79 -18.36 -16.80
C ASP A 460 3.71 -18.06 -15.30
N TYR A 461 4.28 -16.91 -14.90
CA TYR A 461 4.37 -16.51 -13.50
C TYR A 461 4.00 -15.05 -13.26
N VAL A 462 3.29 -14.80 -12.16
CA VAL A 462 3.30 -13.48 -11.51
C VAL A 462 4.37 -13.47 -10.41
N VAL A 463 5.33 -12.56 -10.54
CA VAL A 463 6.45 -12.45 -9.60
C VAL A 463 6.13 -11.38 -8.55
N THR A 464 6.48 -11.62 -7.29
CA THR A 464 6.44 -10.60 -6.24
C THR A 464 7.58 -10.80 -5.23
N ILE A 465 7.86 -9.81 -4.39
CA ILE A 465 8.85 -9.94 -3.30
C ILE A 465 8.21 -10.13 -1.93
N CYS A 466 6.88 -10.02 -1.82
CA CYS A 466 6.21 -10.01 -0.52
C CYS A 466 5.54 -11.36 -0.23
N PRO A 467 5.98 -12.10 0.81
CA PRO A 467 5.37 -13.36 1.24
C PRO A 467 3.85 -13.29 1.47
N PHE A 468 3.35 -12.18 2.00
CA PHE A 468 1.91 -12.00 2.21
C PHE A 468 1.13 -11.78 0.91
N CYS A 469 1.77 -11.15 -0.09
CA CYS A 469 1.14 -10.97 -1.39
C CYS A 469 1.14 -12.28 -2.17
N GLU A 470 2.25 -13.00 -2.16
CA GLU A 470 2.38 -14.35 -2.71
C GLU A 470 1.29 -15.27 -2.16
N PHE A 471 1.19 -15.39 -0.84
CA PHE A 471 0.19 -16.25 -0.20
C PHE A 471 -1.26 -15.91 -0.63
N ASN A 472 -1.65 -14.63 -0.61
CA ASN A 472 -3.03 -14.26 -0.92
C ASN A 472 -3.36 -14.27 -2.42
N ILE A 473 -2.38 -14.02 -3.28
CA ILE A 473 -2.56 -14.13 -4.73
C ILE A 473 -2.66 -15.60 -5.11
N GLN A 474 -1.82 -16.49 -4.54
CA GLN A 474 -1.87 -17.92 -4.79
C GLN A 474 -3.25 -18.51 -4.45
N ASP A 475 -3.81 -18.15 -3.29
CA ASP A 475 -5.15 -18.57 -2.90
C ASP A 475 -6.19 -18.22 -3.97
N SER A 476 -6.10 -17.03 -4.56
CA SER A 476 -7.04 -16.56 -5.59
C SER A 476 -6.80 -17.22 -6.94
N LEU A 477 -5.55 -17.41 -7.36
CA LEU A 477 -5.16 -18.14 -8.58
C LEU A 477 -5.73 -19.57 -8.54
N THR A 478 -5.51 -20.29 -7.44
CA THR A 478 -6.04 -21.65 -7.23
C THR A 478 -7.56 -21.65 -7.29
N ASN A 479 -8.23 -20.73 -6.60
CA ASN A 479 -9.70 -20.66 -6.58
C ASN A 479 -10.30 -20.35 -7.96
N LYS A 480 -9.59 -19.60 -8.81
CA LYS A 480 -10.03 -19.26 -10.17
C LYS A 480 -9.59 -20.29 -11.22
N ASN A 481 -8.87 -21.34 -10.83
CA ASN A 481 -8.25 -22.30 -11.74
C ASN A 481 -7.39 -21.59 -12.80
N SER A 482 -6.66 -20.54 -12.40
CA SER A 482 -5.71 -19.87 -13.29
C SER A 482 -4.58 -20.85 -13.66
N LYS A 483 -4.02 -20.66 -14.85
CA LYS A 483 -2.85 -21.40 -15.32
C LYS A 483 -1.54 -20.78 -14.84
N THR A 484 -1.59 -19.52 -14.40
CA THR A 484 -0.43 -18.78 -13.88
C THR A 484 -0.23 -19.13 -12.41
N GLU A 485 1.03 -19.23 -11.99
CA GLU A 485 1.40 -19.38 -10.58
C GLU A 485 2.04 -18.09 -10.04
N VAL A 486 1.96 -17.87 -8.73
CA VAL A 486 2.70 -16.77 -8.09
C VAL A 486 3.97 -17.31 -7.46
N ILE A 487 5.10 -16.67 -7.77
CA ILE A 487 6.39 -17.03 -7.20
C ILE A 487 7.08 -15.81 -6.59
N ASN A 488 7.95 -16.07 -5.62
CA ASN A 488 8.85 -15.05 -5.12
C ASN A 488 9.93 -14.73 -6.15
N LEU A 489 10.41 -13.48 -6.20
CA LEU A 489 11.56 -13.13 -7.05
C LEU A 489 12.80 -13.97 -6.73
N MET A 490 13.00 -14.36 -5.46
CA MET A 490 14.14 -15.22 -5.08
C MET A 490 14.03 -16.60 -5.73
N GLU A 491 12.82 -17.12 -5.90
CA GLU A 491 12.61 -18.38 -6.60
C GLU A 491 12.92 -18.26 -8.09
N LEU A 492 12.45 -17.20 -8.75
CA LEU A 492 12.77 -16.97 -10.16
C LEU A 492 14.27 -16.83 -10.39
N LEU A 493 14.96 -16.06 -9.54
CA LEU A 493 16.41 -15.91 -9.62
C LEU A 493 17.15 -17.22 -9.32
N ASN A 494 16.65 -18.03 -8.38
CA ASN A 494 17.26 -19.32 -8.10
C ASN A 494 17.14 -20.26 -9.31
N LYS A 495 15.98 -20.31 -9.97
CA LYS A 495 15.82 -21.06 -11.23
C LYS A 495 16.80 -20.60 -12.32
N ALA A 496 17.15 -19.31 -12.35
CA ALA A 496 18.10 -18.78 -13.31
C ALA A 496 19.54 -19.19 -12.98
N TYR A 497 19.88 -19.42 -11.71
CA TYR A 497 21.24 -19.78 -11.27
C TYR A 497 21.47 -21.28 -11.08
N GLU A 498 20.43 -22.10 -11.04
CA GLU A 498 20.48 -23.56 -11.22
C GLU A 498 20.78 -23.89 -12.67
#